data_AF-A0A9E4VIQ7-F1
#
_entry.id   AF-A0A9E4VIQ7-F1
#
_cell.length_a   1.000
_cell.length_b   1.000
_cell.length_c   1.000
_cell.angle_alpha   90.00
_cell.angle_beta   90.00
_cell.angle_gamma   90.00
#
_symmetry.space_group_name_H-M   'P 1'
#
loop_
_entity.id
_entity.type
_entity.pdbx_description
1 polymer ?
#
loop_
_entity_poly.entity_id
_entity_poly.type
_entity_poly.pdbx_seq_one_letter_code
_entity_poly.pdbx_strand_id
1 'polypeptide(L)'
;MTQHVELPKHTSWERWVQSEGLAVTQQQKIPDVLTHPLEPWERTGVNATLLDFTPEDPPGDGHLVHQGTTRYLCEIPTGGTYRAERHMYEEIFYVVAGRGATTVWYDGSPKQTFEWQEGSVFSIPLNAWHELYNASGEEPARLYACITAPMVFNMYGNTDFIFNSNATFPDRFDPDDETYFSGKSVRLRERLVKTNFVSNVQTMGLDDHGFRGPGTNMHAIMANGHFICHVSEFPGQTYKKAHSAGEFIRHRAGLTSDVAYLFLNGEGYDIQWSWGTMP
;
A
#
# COMPACT_ATOMS: atom_id res chain seq x y z
N MET A 1 -5.67 -45.87 -9.62
CA MET A 1 -6.38 -45.05 -8.62
C MET A 1 -5.76 -43.67 -8.65
N THR A 2 -6.44 -42.69 -9.23
CA THR A 2 -6.05 -41.27 -9.09
C THR A 2 -6.41 -40.86 -7.67
N GLN A 3 -5.40 -40.58 -6.83
CA GLN A 3 -5.62 -39.94 -5.54
C GLN A 3 -6.21 -38.56 -5.83
N HIS A 4 -7.49 -38.37 -5.49
CA HIS A 4 -8.06 -37.04 -5.45
C HIS A 4 -7.42 -36.32 -4.26
N VAL A 5 -6.40 -35.50 -4.55
CA VAL A 5 -5.86 -34.55 -3.58
C VAL A 5 -6.87 -33.42 -3.51
N GLU A 6 -7.50 -33.24 -2.36
CA GLU A 6 -8.37 -32.10 -2.11
C GLU A 6 -7.50 -30.83 -2.13
N LEU A 7 -7.84 -29.90 -3.01
CA LEU A 7 -7.11 -28.64 -3.12
C LEU A 7 -7.38 -27.79 -1.85
N PRO A 8 -6.37 -27.05 -1.34
CA PRO A 8 -6.59 -26.15 -0.22
C PRO A 8 -7.67 -25.12 -0.56
N LYS A 9 -8.65 -24.95 0.34
CA LYS A 9 -9.78 -24.01 0.19
C LYS A 9 -9.37 -22.54 0.23
N HIS A 10 -8.28 -22.24 0.92
CA HIS A 10 -7.77 -20.88 1.09
C HIS A 10 -6.36 -20.75 0.53
N THR A 11 -6.03 -19.57 -0.01
CA THR A 11 -4.67 -19.22 -0.41
C THR A 11 -3.76 -19.07 0.81
N SER A 12 -2.45 -19.01 0.60
CA SER A 12 -1.49 -18.77 1.68
C SER A 12 -1.68 -17.40 2.33
N TRP A 13 -2.06 -16.41 1.53
CA TRP A 13 -2.43 -15.07 2.00
C TRP A 13 -3.66 -15.10 2.90
N GLU A 14 -4.75 -15.73 2.46
CA GLU A 14 -5.99 -15.82 3.24
C GLU A 14 -5.78 -16.52 4.59
N ARG A 15 -5.04 -17.63 4.60
CA ARG A 15 -4.71 -18.33 5.85
C ARG A 15 -3.92 -17.45 6.82
N TRP A 16 -2.99 -16.63 6.30
CA TRP A 16 -2.23 -15.73 7.15
C TRP A 16 -3.10 -14.62 7.75
N VAL A 17 -3.91 -13.94 6.93
CA VAL A 17 -4.83 -12.90 7.41
C VAL A 17 -5.77 -13.44 8.50
N GLN A 18 -6.31 -14.65 8.30
CA GLN A 18 -7.14 -15.32 9.32
C GLN A 18 -6.35 -15.64 10.60
N SER A 19 -5.12 -16.13 10.47
CA SER A 19 -4.28 -16.47 11.63
C SER A 19 -3.85 -15.27 12.46
N GLU A 20 -3.73 -14.11 11.82
CA GLU A 20 -3.43 -12.83 12.48
C GLU A 20 -4.63 -12.25 13.23
N GLY A 21 -5.85 -12.73 12.93
CA GLY A 21 -7.08 -12.09 13.39
C GLY A 21 -7.23 -10.66 12.85
N LEU A 22 -6.56 -10.31 11.76
CA LEU A 22 -6.60 -8.98 11.17
C LEU A 22 -8.00 -8.70 10.63
N ALA A 23 -8.65 -7.66 11.13
CA ALA A 23 -9.97 -7.28 10.66
C ALA A 23 -9.95 -6.94 9.16
N VAL A 24 -10.94 -7.43 8.43
CA VAL A 24 -11.07 -7.21 6.98
C VAL A 24 -12.31 -6.37 6.72
N THR A 25 -12.11 -5.24 6.04
CA THR A 25 -13.18 -4.44 5.48
C THR A 25 -13.42 -4.85 4.03
N GLN A 26 -14.56 -5.49 3.78
CA GLN A 26 -15.00 -5.89 2.44
C GLN A 26 -16.03 -4.90 1.88
N GLN A 27 -15.55 -3.88 1.18
CA GLN A 27 -16.39 -2.84 0.60
C GLN A 27 -15.75 -2.29 -0.66
N GLN A 28 -16.52 -1.97 -1.70
CA GLN A 28 -15.97 -1.35 -2.93
C GLN A 28 -15.37 0.04 -2.73
N LYS A 29 -15.87 0.77 -1.73
CA LYS A 29 -15.45 2.14 -1.45
C LYS A 29 -15.39 2.34 0.05
N ILE A 30 -14.40 3.12 0.47
CA ILE A 30 -14.33 3.67 1.83
C ILE A 30 -14.66 5.16 1.69
N PRO A 31 -15.80 5.63 2.21
CA PRO A 31 -16.20 7.02 2.06
C PRO A 31 -15.20 8.01 2.66
N ASP A 32 -14.63 7.66 3.81
CA ASP A 32 -13.66 8.49 4.52
C ASP A 32 -12.69 7.60 5.31
N VAL A 33 -11.41 7.66 4.92
CA VAL A 33 -10.34 6.90 5.58
C VAL A 33 -10.00 7.45 6.98
N LEU A 34 -10.31 8.73 7.27
CA LEU A 34 -10.05 9.35 8.57
C LEU A 34 -10.92 8.77 9.69
N THR A 35 -12.13 8.33 9.35
CA THR A 35 -13.14 7.90 10.32
C THR A 35 -13.48 6.41 10.22
N HIS A 36 -12.97 5.71 9.21
CA HIS A 36 -13.22 4.28 9.03
C HIS A 36 -12.81 3.47 10.28
N PRO A 37 -13.66 2.54 10.78
CA PRO A 37 -13.38 1.76 11.98
C PRO A 37 -12.18 0.82 11.79
N LEU A 38 -11.41 0.66 12.87
CA LEU A 38 -10.24 -0.20 12.95
C LEU A 38 -10.35 -1.09 14.18
N GLU A 39 -9.77 -2.29 14.12
CA GLU A 39 -9.75 -3.24 15.23
C GLU A 39 -8.31 -3.54 15.66
N PRO A 40 -8.07 -4.01 16.89
CA PRO A 40 -6.72 -4.34 17.35
C PRO A 40 -6.02 -5.35 16.43
N TRP A 41 -4.77 -5.05 16.06
CA TRP A 41 -3.87 -5.96 15.36
C TRP A 41 -2.64 -6.24 16.21
N GLU A 42 -2.64 -7.40 16.88
CA GLU A 42 -1.66 -7.71 17.94
C GLU A 42 -0.21 -7.69 17.45
N ARG A 43 0.05 -8.19 16.23
CA ARG A 43 1.41 -8.26 15.68
C ARG A 43 2.11 -6.90 15.66
N THR A 44 1.37 -5.87 15.25
CA THR A 44 1.85 -4.51 15.08
C THR A 44 1.58 -3.63 16.30
N GLY A 45 0.72 -4.08 17.22
CA GLY A 45 0.37 -3.35 18.44
C GLY A 45 -0.50 -2.12 18.22
N VAL A 46 -1.10 -1.97 17.03
CA VAL A 46 -1.93 -0.84 16.64
C VAL A 46 -3.32 -1.32 16.21
N ASN A 47 -4.26 -0.38 16.05
CA ASN A 47 -5.54 -0.73 15.43
C ASN A 47 -5.38 -0.69 13.90
N ALA A 48 -5.93 -1.68 13.20
CA ALA A 48 -5.86 -1.75 11.75
C ALA A 48 -7.07 -2.47 11.13
N THR A 49 -7.24 -2.28 9.82
CA THR A 49 -8.11 -3.14 9.00
C THR A 49 -7.54 -3.28 7.60
N LEU A 50 -7.52 -4.50 7.09
CA LEU A 50 -7.24 -4.81 5.70
C LEU A 50 -8.40 -4.33 4.81
N LEU A 51 -8.09 -3.72 3.69
CA LEU A 51 -9.07 -3.24 2.71
C LEU A 51 -9.15 -4.20 1.52
N ASP A 52 -10.24 -4.93 1.44
CA ASP A 52 -10.58 -5.82 0.32
C ASP A 52 -11.72 -5.18 -0.47
N PHE A 53 -11.40 -4.58 -1.62
CA PHE A 53 -12.35 -3.80 -2.44
C PHE A 53 -13.24 -4.71 -3.28
N THR A 54 -14.09 -5.44 -2.57
CA THR A 54 -14.91 -6.51 -3.12
C THR A 54 -16.30 -6.00 -3.52
N PRO A 55 -16.75 -6.22 -4.77
CA PRO A 55 -18.08 -5.84 -5.25
C PRO A 55 -19.26 -6.58 -4.63
N GLU A 56 -19.09 -7.88 -4.40
CA GLU A 56 -20.10 -8.86 -4.00
C GLU A 56 -19.39 -9.99 -3.24
N ASP A 57 -20.10 -10.80 -2.44
CA ASP A 57 -19.51 -11.97 -1.78
C ASP A 57 -18.57 -12.73 -2.74
N PRO A 58 -17.29 -12.98 -2.35
CA PRO A 58 -16.33 -13.61 -3.24
C PRO A 58 -16.90 -14.93 -3.80
N PRO A 59 -16.85 -15.18 -5.12
CA PRO A 59 -17.40 -16.40 -5.68
C PRO A 59 -16.62 -17.62 -5.18
N GLY A 60 -17.30 -18.51 -4.44
CA GLY A 60 -16.72 -19.75 -3.92
C GLY A 60 -16.62 -19.78 -2.38
N ASP A 61 -15.63 -20.49 -1.87
CA ASP A 61 -15.23 -20.55 -0.46
C ASP A 61 -14.02 -19.65 -0.14
N GLY A 62 -13.53 -18.88 -1.12
CA GLY A 62 -12.50 -17.86 -0.94
C GLY A 62 -13.02 -16.68 -0.14
N HIS A 63 -12.14 -16.04 0.64
CA HIS A 63 -12.50 -14.96 1.56
C HIS A 63 -12.00 -13.58 1.12
N LEU A 64 -10.95 -13.51 0.30
CA LEU A 64 -10.35 -12.23 -0.13
C LEU A 64 -10.22 -12.16 -1.65
N VAL A 65 -10.60 -11.04 -2.23
CA VAL A 65 -10.58 -10.85 -3.69
C VAL A 65 -9.21 -10.36 -4.17
N HIS A 66 -8.53 -9.51 -3.38
CA HIS A 66 -7.19 -9.01 -3.73
C HIS A 66 -6.08 -10.03 -3.42
N GLN A 67 -5.60 -10.69 -4.48
CA GLN A 67 -4.55 -11.72 -4.39
C GLN A 67 -3.20 -11.27 -4.98
N GLY A 68 -3.12 -10.06 -5.57
CA GLY A 68 -1.88 -9.46 -6.08
C GLY A 68 -1.29 -8.43 -5.13
N THR A 69 -1.99 -7.31 -4.95
CA THR A 69 -1.63 -6.23 -4.01
C THR A 69 -2.85 -5.86 -3.19
N THR A 70 -2.65 -5.39 -1.97
CA THR A 70 -3.75 -4.96 -1.10
C THR A 70 -3.35 -3.72 -0.31
N ARG A 71 -4.29 -3.19 0.48
CA ARG A 71 -4.07 -2.04 1.35
C ARG A 71 -4.63 -2.31 2.72
N TYR A 72 -4.14 -1.57 3.70
CA TYR A 72 -4.74 -1.54 5.03
C TYR A 72 -4.69 -0.12 5.58
N LEU A 73 -5.62 0.19 6.47
CA LEU A 73 -5.54 1.37 7.33
C LEU A 73 -4.98 0.92 8.67
N CYS A 74 -4.12 1.75 9.26
CA CYS A 74 -3.69 1.57 10.64
C CYS A 74 -3.66 2.91 11.39
N GLU A 75 -3.80 2.83 12.70
CA GLU A 75 -3.77 3.98 13.59
C GLU A 75 -2.88 3.71 14.79
N ILE A 76 -1.81 4.49 14.89
CA ILE A 76 -0.89 4.48 16.01
C ILE A 76 -1.48 5.37 17.09
N PRO A 77 -1.76 4.85 18.30
CA PRO A 77 -2.34 5.66 19.37
C PRO A 77 -1.39 6.80 19.79
N THR A 78 -1.89 7.76 20.55
CA THR A 78 -1.11 8.88 21.10
C THR A 78 0.15 8.39 21.82
N GLY A 79 1.33 8.88 21.43
CA GLY A 79 2.63 8.42 21.96
C GLY A 79 2.92 6.93 21.75
N GLY A 80 2.15 6.26 20.90
CA GLY A 80 2.24 4.84 20.64
C GLY A 80 3.25 4.47 19.56
N THR A 81 3.42 3.18 19.38
CA THR A 81 4.39 2.59 18.44
C THR A 81 3.72 1.50 17.61
N TYR A 82 3.90 1.55 16.29
CA TYR A 82 3.77 0.38 15.43
C TYR A 82 5.02 -0.48 15.66
N ARG A 83 4.83 -1.66 16.24
CA ARG A 83 5.91 -2.56 16.69
C ARG A 83 6.85 -2.92 15.53
N ALA A 84 8.12 -3.09 15.86
CA ALA A 84 9.14 -3.42 14.89
C ALA A 84 8.84 -4.72 14.13
N GLU A 85 8.96 -4.68 12.81
CA GLU A 85 8.86 -5.87 11.95
C GLU A 85 9.77 -5.74 10.73
N ARG A 86 9.97 -6.86 10.02
CA ARG A 86 10.61 -6.91 8.71
C ARG A 86 9.87 -7.92 7.85
N HIS A 87 9.90 -7.74 6.53
CA HIS A 87 9.21 -8.64 5.63
C HIS A 87 9.76 -8.61 4.20
N MET A 88 9.54 -9.70 3.47
CA MET A 88 9.97 -9.91 2.08
C MET A 88 8.94 -9.40 1.04
N TYR A 89 8.09 -8.44 1.39
CA TYR A 89 7.20 -7.75 0.47
C TYR A 89 7.46 -6.25 0.46
N GLU A 90 6.89 -5.54 -0.52
CA GLU A 90 7.04 -4.10 -0.61
C GLU A 90 5.88 -3.40 0.09
N GLU A 91 6.18 -2.30 0.77
CA GLU A 91 5.22 -1.54 1.55
C GLU A 91 5.45 -0.04 1.36
N ILE A 92 4.37 0.67 1.07
CA ILE A 92 4.34 2.13 0.92
C ILE A 92 3.28 2.69 1.85
N PHE A 93 3.68 3.61 2.72
CA PHE A 93 2.78 4.35 3.59
C PHE A 93 2.46 5.72 2.99
N TYR A 94 1.20 6.10 3.11
CA TYR A 94 0.72 7.47 3.05
C TYR A 94 0.21 7.87 4.43
N VAL A 95 0.69 8.99 4.97
CA VAL A 95 0.23 9.52 6.25
C VAL A 95 -1.05 10.30 6.01
N VAL A 96 -2.18 9.71 6.44
CA VAL A 96 -3.52 10.28 6.31
C VAL A 96 -3.72 11.42 7.30
N ALA A 97 -3.25 11.25 8.54
CA ALA A 97 -3.31 12.28 9.59
C ALA A 97 -2.22 12.05 10.65
N GLY A 98 -1.82 13.14 11.32
CA GLY A 98 -0.86 13.10 12.41
C GLY A 98 0.60 13.30 11.98
N ARG A 99 1.53 13.03 12.90
CA ARG A 99 2.98 13.17 12.70
C ARG A 99 3.74 12.19 13.56
N GLY A 100 4.95 11.85 13.13
CA GLY A 100 5.75 10.85 13.80
C GLY A 100 7.10 10.65 13.16
N ALA A 101 7.73 9.53 13.51
CA ALA A 101 8.99 9.13 12.94
C ALA A 101 9.00 7.63 12.65
N THR A 102 9.82 7.24 11.69
CA THR A 102 10.07 5.83 11.37
C THR A 102 11.56 5.57 11.51
N THR A 103 11.92 4.49 12.20
CA THR A 103 13.29 4.01 12.29
C THR A 103 13.45 2.74 11.48
N VAL A 104 14.48 2.66 10.63
CA VAL A 104 14.73 1.55 9.69
C VAL A 104 16.16 1.03 9.83
N TRP A 105 16.37 -0.29 9.79
CA TRP A 105 17.70 -0.90 9.87
C TRP A 105 17.78 -2.33 9.30
N TYR A 106 19.00 -2.78 8.98
CA TYR A 106 19.34 -4.20 8.89
C TYR A 106 20.09 -4.65 10.16
N ASP A 107 20.10 -5.95 10.44
CA ASP A 107 20.84 -6.50 11.58
C ASP A 107 22.34 -6.17 11.46
N GLY A 108 22.90 -5.53 12.50
CA GLY A 108 24.32 -5.13 12.53
C GLY A 108 24.66 -3.85 11.75
N SER A 109 23.69 -3.18 11.14
CA SER A 109 23.88 -1.90 10.44
C SER A 109 23.42 -0.70 11.29
N PRO A 110 23.86 0.53 10.96
CA PRO A 110 23.31 1.74 11.57
C PRO A 110 21.79 1.83 11.38
N LYS A 111 21.11 2.41 12.37
CA LYS A 111 19.68 2.75 12.27
C LYS A 111 19.53 4.12 11.61
N GLN A 112 18.59 4.25 10.69
CA GLN A 112 18.18 5.53 10.12
C GLN A 112 16.79 5.90 10.63
N THR A 113 16.63 7.14 11.09
CA THR A 113 15.32 7.67 11.52
C THR A 113 14.96 8.89 10.70
N PHE A 114 13.72 8.95 10.24
CA PHE A 114 13.17 10.10 9.54
C PHE A 114 11.79 10.46 10.07
N GLU A 115 11.46 11.74 10.02
CA GLU A 115 10.18 12.28 10.47
C GLU A 115 9.18 12.35 9.31
N TRP A 116 7.91 12.21 9.64
CA TRP A 116 6.81 12.29 8.69
C TRP A 116 5.62 13.03 9.32
N GLN A 117 4.75 13.55 8.46
CA GLN A 117 3.54 14.25 8.82
C GLN A 117 2.42 13.95 7.82
N GLU A 118 1.22 14.43 8.10
CA GLU A 118 0.11 14.41 7.15
C GLU A 118 0.56 14.80 5.73
N GLY A 119 0.18 13.99 4.75
CA GLY A 119 0.58 14.17 3.37
C GLY A 119 1.90 13.50 2.98
N SER A 120 2.70 13.04 3.94
CA SER A 120 3.95 12.34 3.65
C SER A 120 3.70 10.97 3.02
N VAL A 121 4.59 10.57 2.10
CA VAL A 121 4.62 9.24 1.50
C VAL A 121 6.03 8.67 1.64
N PHE A 122 6.15 7.43 2.10
CA PHE A 122 7.43 6.74 2.23
C PHE A 122 7.29 5.25 1.96
N SER A 123 8.38 4.61 1.54
CA SER A 123 8.43 3.17 1.39
C SER A 123 9.43 2.55 2.33
N ILE A 124 9.07 1.39 2.88
CA ILE A 124 9.96 0.58 3.70
C ILE A 124 10.89 -0.21 2.78
N PRO A 125 12.23 -0.13 2.97
CA PRO A 125 13.16 -1.00 2.27
C PRO A 125 12.85 -2.48 2.45
N LEU A 126 12.97 -3.26 1.37
CA LEU A 126 12.66 -4.68 1.38
C LEU A 126 13.48 -5.41 2.45
N ASN A 127 12.79 -6.17 3.30
CA ASN A 127 13.34 -6.95 4.41
C ASN A 127 14.17 -6.17 5.45
N ALA A 128 14.08 -4.83 5.47
CA ALA A 128 14.62 -4.05 6.57
C ALA A 128 13.64 -4.08 7.75
N TRP A 129 14.20 -4.13 8.96
CA TRP A 129 13.43 -3.83 10.16
C TRP A 129 12.94 -2.39 10.09
N HIS A 130 11.71 -2.17 10.50
CA HIS A 130 11.13 -0.86 10.63
C HIS A 130 10.20 -0.79 11.84
N GLU A 131 10.19 0.36 12.50
CA GLU A 131 9.32 0.68 13.63
C GLU A 131 8.81 2.12 13.43
N LEU A 132 7.52 2.36 13.64
CA LEU A 132 6.92 3.69 13.51
C LEU A 132 6.47 4.18 14.88
N TYR A 133 6.65 5.47 15.14
CA TYR A 133 6.26 6.11 16.39
C TYR A 133 5.38 7.32 16.12
N ASN A 134 4.27 7.45 16.85
CA ASN A 134 3.46 8.66 16.85
C ASN A 134 4.07 9.71 17.79
N ALA A 135 4.50 10.84 17.22
CA ALA A 135 5.13 11.91 18.00
C ALA A 135 4.13 12.82 18.72
N SER A 136 2.83 12.63 18.49
CA SER A 136 1.78 13.39 19.16
C SER A 136 1.39 12.75 20.50
N GLY A 137 1.33 13.57 21.55
CA GLY A 137 0.79 13.18 22.85
C GLY A 137 -0.71 13.39 23.00
N GLU A 138 -1.38 13.95 21.98
CA GLU A 138 -2.78 14.38 22.05
C GLU A 138 -3.67 13.70 21.00
N GLU A 139 -3.11 13.43 19.82
CA GLU A 139 -3.85 12.91 18.66
C GLU A 139 -3.23 11.61 18.14
N PRO A 140 -4.03 10.64 17.66
CA PRO A 140 -3.51 9.46 16.99
C PRO A 140 -2.86 9.83 15.64
N ALA A 141 -1.99 8.95 15.13
CA ALA A 141 -1.48 9.05 13.77
C ALA A 141 -2.11 7.95 12.91
N ARG A 142 -2.73 8.33 11.79
CA ARG A 142 -3.45 7.41 10.90
C ARG A 142 -2.72 7.30 9.57
N LEU A 143 -2.48 6.08 9.13
CA LEU A 143 -1.72 5.77 7.92
C LEU A 143 -2.52 4.82 7.01
N TYR A 144 -2.34 5.01 5.71
CA TYR A 144 -2.82 4.12 4.66
C TYR A 144 -1.62 3.42 4.04
N ALA A 145 -1.56 2.11 4.13
CA ALA A 145 -0.48 1.31 3.61
C ALA A 145 -0.90 0.57 2.35
N CYS A 146 -0.04 0.54 1.35
CA CYS A 146 -0.14 -0.35 0.20
C CYS A 146 0.94 -1.42 0.29
N ILE A 147 0.56 -2.70 0.12
CA ILE A 147 1.49 -3.82 0.23
C ILE A 147 1.37 -4.82 -0.94
N THR A 148 2.50 -5.44 -1.29
CA THR A 148 2.56 -6.57 -2.25
C THR A 148 2.48 -7.94 -1.56
N ALA A 149 2.15 -7.97 -0.27
CA ALA A 149 2.08 -9.18 0.54
C ALA A 149 1.23 -10.31 -0.09
N PRO A 150 0.01 -10.08 -0.63
CA PRO A 150 -0.79 -11.18 -1.19
C PRO A 150 -0.03 -12.01 -2.24
N MET A 151 0.64 -11.34 -3.18
CA MET A 151 1.48 -11.98 -4.19
C MET A 151 2.61 -12.80 -3.55
N VAL A 152 3.35 -12.22 -2.60
CA VAL A 152 4.51 -12.84 -1.95
C VAL A 152 4.10 -14.07 -1.14
N PHE A 153 3.01 -13.98 -0.37
CA PHE A 153 2.47 -15.11 0.39
C PHE A 153 2.02 -16.25 -0.50
N ASN A 154 1.31 -15.94 -1.58
CA ASN A 154 0.82 -16.94 -2.52
C ASN A 154 1.93 -17.56 -3.37
N MET A 155 2.99 -16.80 -3.66
CA MET A 155 4.16 -17.27 -4.40
C MET A 155 5.02 -18.23 -3.57
N TYR A 156 5.36 -17.86 -2.34
CA TYR A 156 6.28 -18.66 -1.53
C TYR A 156 5.59 -19.69 -0.63
N GLY A 157 4.37 -19.41 -0.17
CA GLY A 157 3.63 -20.30 0.73
C GLY A 157 4.32 -20.59 2.06
N ASN A 158 5.24 -19.73 2.50
CA ASN A 158 6.06 -19.92 3.68
C ASN A 158 6.23 -18.62 4.46
N THR A 159 5.57 -18.50 5.61
CA THR A 159 5.59 -17.28 6.44
C THR A 159 6.93 -17.07 7.13
N ASP A 160 7.63 -18.14 7.50
CA ASP A 160 8.97 -18.07 8.10
C ASP A 160 9.97 -17.45 7.12
N PHE A 161 9.95 -17.86 5.85
CA PHE A 161 10.76 -17.20 4.81
C PHE A 161 10.41 -15.72 4.65
N ILE A 162 9.13 -15.37 4.74
CA ILE A 162 8.65 -14.00 4.52
C ILE A 162 9.11 -13.05 5.64
N PHE A 163 9.08 -13.48 6.90
CA PHE A 163 9.37 -12.62 8.06
C PHE A 163 10.76 -12.85 8.69
N ASN A 164 11.33 -14.04 8.55
CA ASN A 164 12.56 -14.46 9.22
C ASN A 164 13.75 -14.68 8.29
N SER A 165 13.65 -14.29 7.01
CA SER A 165 14.80 -14.27 6.10
C SER A 165 15.88 -13.30 6.60
N ASN A 166 17.14 -13.73 6.58
CA ASN A 166 18.31 -12.90 6.90
C ASN A 166 18.90 -12.20 5.65
N ALA A 167 18.26 -12.30 4.50
CA ALA A 167 18.73 -11.66 3.28
C ALA A 167 18.63 -10.13 3.38
N THR A 168 19.67 -9.42 2.98
CA THR A 168 19.64 -7.96 2.81
C THR A 168 19.66 -7.60 1.33
N PHE A 169 19.22 -6.39 1.01
CA PHE A 169 19.14 -5.89 -0.36
C PHE A 169 19.96 -4.60 -0.53
N PRO A 170 21.31 -4.69 -0.54
CA PRO A 170 22.18 -3.51 -0.64
C PRO A 170 21.98 -2.73 -1.95
N ASP A 171 21.58 -3.41 -3.04
CA ASP A 171 21.22 -2.75 -4.30
C ASP A 171 19.95 -1.89 -4.19
N ARG A 172 19.17 -2.05 -3.11
CA ARG A 172 17.93 -1.32 -2.86
C ARG A 172 18.04 -0.31 -1.72
N PHE A 173 18.74 -0.67 -0.66
CA PHE A 173 18.91 0.15 0.53
C PHE A 173 20.31 -0.01 1.09
N ASP A 174 21.02 1.11 1.13
CA ASP A 174 22.30 1.27 1.79
C ASP A 174 22.07 1.92 3.17
N PRO A 175 22.26 1.19 4.28
CA PRO A 175 22.04 1.74 5.62
C PRO A 175 23.04 2.83 6.01
N ASP A 176 24.14 3.00 5.27
CA ASP A 176 25.11 4.08 5.48
C ASP A 176 24.75 5.36 4.69
N ASP A 177 23.77 5.31 3.77
CA ASP A 177 23.30 6.49 3.03
C ASP A 177 22.33 7.34 3.88
N GLU A 178 22.85 8.31 4.61
CA GLU A 178 22.06 9.26 5.41
C GLU A 178 21.07 10.10 4.57
N THR A 179 21.21 10.10 3.24
CA THR A 179 20.32 10.86 2.34
C THR A 179 19.13 10.06 1.83
N TYR A 180 19.05 8.76 2.17
CA TYR A 180 18.05 7.83 1.64
C TYR A 180 16.60 8.30 1.90
N PHE A 181 16.34 8.89 3.07
CA PHE A 181 15.03 9.46 3.46
C PHE A 181 14.99 11.00 3.42
N SER A 182 15.92 11.66 2.73
CA SER A 182 16.06 13.13 2.76
C SER A 182 14.93 13.92 2.06
N GLY A 183 14.00 13.23 1.39
CA GLY A 183 12.96 13.85 0.56
C GLY A 183 13.44 14.34 -0.80
N LYS A 184 14.75 14.25 -1.08
CA LYS A 184 15.29 14.58 -2.39
C LYS A 184 14.92 13.49 -3.39
N SER A 185 14.27 13.91 -4.49
CA SER A 185 13.97 13.02 -5.60
C SER A 185 14.95 13.19 -6.75
N VAL A 186 15.36 12.09 -7.37
CA VAL A 186 16.12 12.09 -8.62
C VAL A 186 15.14 11.91 -9.78
N ARG A 187 15.14 12.84 -10.73
CA ARG A 187 14.33 12.71 -11.94
C ARG A 187 15.00 11.76 -12.93
N LEU A 188 14.30 10.68 -13.29
CA LEU A 188 14.82 9.67 -14.21
C LEU A 188 14.41 9.95 -15.65
N ARG A 189 13.16 10.39 -15.85
CA ARG A 189 12.61 10.85 -17.13
C ARG A 189 11.30 11.59 -16.87
N GLU A 190 10.64 12.01 -17.96
CA GLU A 190 9.27 12.54 -17.90
C GLU A 190 8.35 11.56 -17.15
N ARG A 191 7.59 12.09 -16.18
CA ARG A 191 6.67 11.39 -15.29
C ARG A 191 7.27 10.28 -14.44
N LEU A 192 8.59 10.29 -14.23
CA LEU A 192 9.25 9.29 -13.40
C LEU A 192 10.36 9.89 -12.55
N VAL A 193 10.17 9.81 -11.24
CA VAL A 193 11.18 10.12 -10.23
C VAL A 193 11.56 8.87 -9.44
N LYS A 194 12.77 8.87 -8.90
CA LYS A 194 13.22 7.95 -7.86
C LYS A 194 13.35 8.74 -6.56
N THR A 195 12.66 8.30 -5.52
CA THR A 195 12.73 8.88 -4.17
C THR A 195 12.22 7.84 -3.17
N ASN A 196 12.72 7.83 -1.94
CA ASN A 196 12.12 7.01 -0.89
C ASN A 196 11.22 7.77 0.09
N PHE A 197 11.23 9.10 0.01
CA PHE A 197 10.44 9.97 0.86
C PHE A 197 9.86 11.12 0.04
N VAL A 198 8.57 11.39 0.22
CA VAL A 198 7.89 12.59 -0.27
C VAL A 198 7.30 13.26 0.95
N SER A 199 7.75 14.48 1.26
CA SER A 199 7.34 15.19 2.49
C SER A 199 5.86 15.55 2.49
N ASN A 200 5.34 16.01 1.36
CA ASN A 200 3.91 16.24 1.15
C ASN A 200 3.53 16.03 -0.31
N VAL A 201 2.76 14.98 -0.56
CA VAL A 201 2.31 14.58 -1.90
C VAL A 201 1.45 15.66 -2.59
N GLN A 202 0.75 16.50 -1.83
CA GLN A 202 -0.07 17.60 -2.40
C GLN A 202 0.78 18.71 -3.03
N THR A 203 2.06 18.78 -2.67
CA THR A 203 3.01 19.79 -3.18
C THR A 203 4.03 19.18 -4.15
N MET A 204 3.88 17.89 -4.47
CA MET A 204 4.78 17.20 -5.38
C MET A 204 4.64 17.77 -6.80
N GLY A 205 5.75 18.16 -7.42
CA GLY A 205 5.74 18.61 -8.81
C GLY A 205 5.32 17.47 -9.75
N LEU A 206 4.25 17.69 -10.52
CA LEU A 206 3.72 16.75 -11.50
C LEU A 206 4.01 17.24 -12.92
N ASP A 207 4.10 16.31 -13.86
CA ASP A 207 4.28 16.65 -15.28
C ASP A 207 2.95 16.62 -16.02
N ASP A 208 2.81 17.49 -17.03
CA ASP A 208 1.67 17.50 -17.93
C ASP A 208 1.50 16.13 -18.62
N HIS A 209 0.28 15.61 -18.61
CA HIS A 209 -0.02 14.33 -19.22
C HIS A 209 -1.43 14.22 -19.81
N GLY A 210 -1.60 14.76 -21.02
CA GLY A 210 -2.90 14.79 -21.73
C GLY A 210 -3.35 13.49 -22.41
N PHE A 211 -2.61 12.38 -22.33
CA PHE A 211 -2.88 11.18 -23.15
C PHE A 211 -4.29 10.61 -22.93
N ARG A 212 -4.81 10.70 -21.70
CA ARG A 212 -6.13 10.17 -21.30
C ARG A 212 -7.07 11.26 -20.83
N GLY A 213 -6.97 12.45 -21.39
CA GLY A 213 -7.68 13.64 -20.93
C GLY A 213 -6.74 14.58 -20.19
N PRO A 214 -7.19 15.82 -19.90
CA PRO A 214 -6.40 16.81 -19.18
C PRO A 214 -5.97 16.28 -17.81
N GLY A 215 -4.74 16.55 -17.42
CA GLY A 215 -4.21 16.13 -16.13
C GLY A 215 -2.70 16.21 -16.08
N THR A 216 -2.19 16.19 -14.87
CA THR A 216 -0.77 16.06 -14.57
C THR A 216 -0.55 14.76 -13.81
N ASN A 217 0.63 14.17 -13.91
CA ASN A 217 0.94 12.92 -13.25
C ASN A 217 2.44 12.78 -12.96
N MET A 218 2.74 12.04 -11.90
CA MET A 218 4.09 11.58 -11.59
C MET A 218 4.05 10.14 -11.07
N HIS A 219 5.00 9.33 -11.52
CA HIS A 219 5.30 8.04 -10.90
C HIS A 219 6.56 8.17 -10.04
N ALA A 220 6.55 7.52 -8.88
CA ALA A 220 7.71 7.41 -8.01
C ALA A 220 8.13 5.95 -7.84
N ILE A 221 9.38 5.65 -8.20
CA ILE A 221 10.06 4.42 -7.78
C ILE A 221 10.58 4.68 -6.37
N MET A 222 10.02 3.97 -5.41
CA MET A 222 10.36 4.07 -3.99
C MET A 222 11.10 2.83 -3.51
N ALA A 223 12.01 3.00 -2.57
CA ALA A 223 12.89 1.97 -2.02
C ALA A 223 13.64 1.13 -3.07
N ASN A 224 13.95 1.74 -4.22
CA ASN A 224 14.42 1.06 -5.44
C ASN A 224 13.62 -0.22 -5.78
N GLY A 225 12.31 -0.18 -5.51
CA GLY A 225 11.39 -1.29 -5.65
C GLY A 225 10.65 -1.34 -6.97
N HIS A 226 9.69 -2.26 -7.01
CA HIS A 226 8.89 -2.55 -8.20
C HIS A 226 7.41 -2.22 -8.04
N PHE A 227 6.99 -1.81 -6.84
CA PHE A 227 5.68 -1.29 -6.54
C PHE A 227 5.71 0.23 -6.67
N ILE A 228 5.16 0.72 -7.78
CA ILE A 228 5.30 2.11 -8.19
C ILE A 228 4.18 2.96 -7.57
N CYS A 229 4.55 4.05 -6.90
CA CYS A 229 3.59 5.04 -6.40
C CYS A 229 3.14 5.98 -7.53
N HIS A 230 1.83 6.19 -7.66
CA HIS A 230 1.24 6.99 -8.73
C HIS A 230 0.49 8.18 -8.14
N VAL A 231 0.88 9.40 -8.51
CA VAL A 231 0.21 10.64 -8.10
C VAL A 231 -0.34 11.31 -9.35
N SER A 232 -1.61 11.68 -9.33
CA SER A 232 -2.24 12.39 -10.46
C SER A 232 -3.13 13.51 -9.94
N GLU A 233 -3.18 14.59 -10.71
CA GLU A 233 -4.10 15.70 -10.50
C GLU A 233 -4.85 15.97 -11.82
N PHE A 234 -6.12 16.29 -11.70
CA PHE A 234 -7.00 16.54 -12.85
C PHE A 234 -7.67 17.91 -12.68
N PRO A 235 -7.69 18.75 -13.73
CA PRO A 235 -8.43 19.99 -13.69
C PRO A 235 -9.92 19.74 -13.41
N GLY A 236 -10.54 20.63 -12.64
CA GLY A 236 -11.98 20.58 -12.38
C GLY A 236 -12.80 20.60 -13.68
N GLN A 237 -13.97 19.95 -13.65
CA GLN A 237 -14.88 19.81 -14.81
C GLN A 237 -14.26 19.04 -16.00
N THR A 238 -13.26 18.20 -15.76
CA THR A 238 -12.69 17.30 -16.76
C THR A 238 -12.93 15.84 -16.38
N TYR A 239 -12.79 14.93 -17.35
CA TYR A 239 -12.81 13.49 -17.10
C TYR A 239 -11.56 12.84 -17.68
N LYS A 240 -11.04 11.83 -16.99
CA LYS A 240 -10.05 10.93 -17.55
C LYS A 240 -10.78 9.89 -18.41
N LYS A 241 -10.31 9.66 -19.64
CA LYS A 241 -10.85 8.62 -20.53
C LYS A 241 -10.93 7.31 -19.77
N ALA A 242 -12.03 6.59 -19.90
CA ALA A 242 -12.20 5.28 -19.26
C ALA A 242 -11.19 4.24 -19.72
N HIS A 243 -10.93 3.23 -18.89
CA HIS A 243 -10.18 2.03 -19.26
C HIS A 243 -10.66 0.84 -18.46
N SER A 244 -10.50 -0.35 -19.05
CA SER A 244 -10.50 -1.60 -18.31
C SER A 244 -9.10 -1.92 -17.78
N ALA A 245 -9.05 -2.75 -16.74
CA ALA A 245 -7.80 -3.24 -16.15
C ALA A 245 -7.05 -4.29 -17.02
N GLY A 246 -7.20 -4.23 -18.35
CA GLY A 246 -6.53 -5.12 -19.31
C GLY A 246 -7.31 -6.38 -19.71
N GLU A 247 -6.82 -7.06 -20.75
CA GLU A 247 -7.47 -8.22 -21.40
C GLU A 247 -7.49 -9.48 -20.52
N PHE A 248 -6.57 -9.59 -19.55
CA PHE A 248 -6.44 -10.73 -18.63
C PHE A 248 -7.41 -10.69 -17.43
N ILE A 249 -8.06 -9.55 -17.17
CA ILE A 249 -9.03 -9.38 -16.07
C ILE A 249 -10.48 -9.52 -16.58
N ARG A 250 -10.67 -9.79 -17.89
CA ARG A 250 -11.97 -9.84 -18.60
C ARG A 250 -12.97 -10.89 -18.08
N HIS A 251 -12.53 -11.85 -17.26
CA HIS A 251 -13.40 -12.87 -16.67
C HIS A 251 -13.81 -12.58 -15.22
N ARG A 252 -13.30 -11.51 -14.60
CA ARG A 252 -13.80 -11.05 -13.29
C ARG A 252 -14.98 -10.11 -13.51
N ALA A 253 -16.06 -10.29 -12.74
CA ALA A 253 -17.18 -9.36 -12.72
C ALA A 253 -16.63 -7.93 -12.54
N GLY A 254 -17.08 -7.00 -13.39
CA GLY A 254 -16.39 -5.75 -13.75
C GLY A 254 -16.29 -4.66 -12.68
N LEU A 255 -15.92 -5.02 -11.46
CA LEU A 255 -15.74 -4.13 -10.33
C LEU A 255 -14.57 -4.57 -9.41
N THR A 256 -13.89 -5.65 -9.78
CA THR A 256 -12.69 -6.13 -9.08
C THR A 256 -11.44 -5.51 -9.71
N SER A 257 -10.78 -4.60 -9.00
CA SER A 257 -9.54 -3.98 -9.44
C SER A 257 -8.47 -4.12 -8.37
N ASP A 258 -7.36 -4.79 -8.70
CA ASP A 258 -6.16 -4.77 -7.84
C ASP A 258 -5.56 -3.35 -7.73
N VAL A 259 -6.07 -2.38 -8.50
CA VAL A 259 -5.78 -0.95 -8.41
C VAL A 259 -6.87 -0.24 -7.61
N ALA A 260 -6.49 0.41 -6.51
CA ALA A 260 -7.35 1.28 -5.72
C ALA A 260 -6.87 2.73 -5.83
N TYR A 261 -7.81 3.67 -5.76
CA TYR A 261 -7.53 5.10 -5.73
C TYR A 261 -7.82 5.66 -4.35
N LEU A 262 -6.88 6.42 -3.80
CA LEU A 262 -7.11 7.26 -2.64
C LEU A 262 -7.23 8.70 -3.12
N PHE A 263 -8.42 9.30 -2.95
CA PHE A 263 -8.66 10.69 -3.30
C PHE A 263 -8.18 11.58 -2.15
N LEU A 264 -7.20 12.43 -2.42
CA LEU A 264 -6.55 13.25 -1.39
C LEU A 264 -7.28 14.57 -1.16
N ASN A 265 -7.89 15.12 -2.21
CA ASN A 265 -8.69 16.34 -2.19
C ASN A 265 -9.57 16.41 -3.45
N GLY A 266 -10.42 17.44 -3.50
CA GLY A 266 -11.29 17.73 -4.64
C GLY A 266 -12.68 17.13 -4.51
N GLU A 267 -13.56 17.56 -5.41
CA GLU A 267 -14.93 17.08 -5.53
C GLU A 267 -15.11 16.44 -6.90
N GLY A 268 -15.73 15.26 -6.93
CA GLY A 268 -15.93 14.51 -8.16
C GLY A 268 -16.63 13.20 -7.91
N TYR A 269 -16.62 12.35 -8.94
CA TYR A 269 -17.16 11.01 -8.89
C TYR A 269 -16.27 10.07 -9.71
N ASP A 270 -16.25 8.82 -9.31
CA ASP A 270 -15.71 7.72 -10.11
C ASP A 270 -16.87 6.94 -10.73
N ILE A 271 -16.82 6.70 -12.04
CA ILE A 271 -17.83 5.89 -12.73
C ILE A 271 -17.22 4.54 -13.05
N GLN A 272 -17.82 3.49 -12.50
CA GLN A 272 -17.46 2.10 -12.77
C GLN A 272 -18.68 1.37 -13.35
N TRP A 273 -18.44 0.42 -14.24
CA TRP A 273 -19.49 -0.39 -14.86
C TRP A 273 -18.98 -1.79 -15.18
N SER A 274 -19.90 -2.75 -15.11
CA SER A 274 -19.61 -4.14 -15.45
C SER A 274 -19.17 -4.30 -16.91
N TRP A 275 -18.37 -5.33 -17.17
CA TRP A 275 -17.91 -5.65 -18.51
C TRP A 275 -19.07 -5.74 -19.52
N GLY A 276 -18.85 -5.23 -20.74
CA GLY A 276 -19.85 -5.23 -21.82
C GLY A 276 -20.96 -4.19 -21.65
N THR A 277 -21.03 -3.52 -20.49
CA THR A 277 -21.80 -2.30 -20.33
C THR A 277 -20.91 -1.14 -20.81
N MET A 278 -21.45 -0.18 -21.54
CA MET A 278 -20.78 1.09 -21.81
C MET A 278 -21.70 2.18 -21.25
N PRO A 279 -21.18 3.15 -20.48
CA PRO A 279 -21.96 4.31 -20.05
C PRO A 279 -22.33 5.20 -21.25
#